data_AF-A0A7S0VYA1-F1
#
_entry.id   AF-A0A7S0VYA1-F1
#
_cell.length_a   1.000
_cell.length_b   1.000
_cell.length_c   1.000
_cell.angle_alpha   90.00
_cell.angle_beta   90.00
_cell.angle_gamma   90.00
#
_symmetry.space_group_name_H-M   'P 1'
#
loop_
_entity.id
_entity.type
_entity.pdbx_description
1 polymer ?
#
loop_
_entity_poly.entity_id
_entity_poly.type
_entity_poly.pdbx_seq_one_letter_code
_entity_poly.pdbx_strand_id
1 'polypeptide(L)'
;LTRLDVAGCSTVSDKACKVIAARLKTSLTSLDLSFLDGVTDDGVELIAQLCPRLSSLSLEQSPQVTDRSLGALSGCLGTTLRDLNLAFCHLVGEAAVLRTYTTCKLRNLNVTQCR
;
A
#
# COMPACT_ATOMS: atom_id res chain seq x y z
N LEU A 1 -7.20 -12.24 -12.01
CA LEU A 1 -7.40 -12.02 -10.56
C LEU A 1 -7.36 -10.52 -10.33
N THR A 2 -8.37 -9.92 -9.71
CA THR A 2 -8.42 -8.45 -9.49
C THR A 2 -8.27 -8.05 -8.02
N ARG A 3 -8.49 -8.99 -7.10
CA ARG A 3 -8.31 -8.82 -5.66
C ARG A 3 -7.39 -9.92 -5.14
N LEU A 4 -6.44 -9.57 -4.30
CA LEU A 4 -5.54 -10.51 -3.65
C LEU A 4 -5.42 -10.13 -2.18
N ASP A 5 -5.57 -11.12 -1.31
CA ASP A 5 -5.37 -11.01 0.13
C ASP A 5 -4.26 -11.98 0.51
N VAL A 6 -3.21 -11.45 1.12
CA VAL A 6 -2.09 -12.22 1.68
C VAL A 6 -1.76 -11.76 3.10
N ALA A 7 -2.72 -11.14 3.78
CA ALA A 7 -2.54 -10.63 5.13
C ALA A 7 -2.09 -11.73 6.10
N GLY A 8 -1.14 -11.41 6.97
CA GLY A 8 -0.59 -12.35 7.96
C GLY A 8 0.20 -13.53 7.38
N CYS A 9 0.40 -13.59 6.06
CA CYS A 9 1.22 -14.62 5.44
C CYS A 9 2.71 -14.29 5.61
N SER A 10 3.31 -14.79 6.70
CA SER A 10 4.69 -14.49 7.10
C SER A 10 5.79 -14.79 6.07
N THR A 11 5.49 -15.55 5.02
CA THR A 11 6.42 -15.82 3.92
C THR A 11 6.41 -14.75 2.82
N VAL A 12 5.43 -13.84 2.84
CA VAL A 12 5.32 -12.75 1.89
C VAL A 12 6.30 -11.63 2.25
N SER A 13 7.06 -11.22 1.24
CA SER A 13 8.08 -10.18 1.33
C SER A 13 8.10 -9.34 0.07
N ASP A 14 9.00 -8.38 -0.04
CA ASP A 14 9.21 -7.57 -1.25
C ASP A 14 9.45 -8.42 -2.51
N LYS A 15 10.08 -9.60 -2.36
CA LYS A 15 10.23 -10.57 -3.46
C LYS A 15 8.88 -11.08 -3.96
N ALA A 16 7.95 -11.35 -3.04
CA ALA A 16 6.59 -11.74 -3.41
C ALA A 16 5.83 -10.57 -4.03
N CYS A 17 5.97 -9.35 -3.50
CA CYS A 17 5.42 -8.13 -4.11
C CYS A 17 5.87 -7.96 -5.56
N LYS A 18 7.15 -8.22 -5.87
CA LYS A 18 7.66 -8.24 -7.25
C LYS A 18 6.94 -9.21 -8.16
N VAL A 19 6.69 -10.43 -7.68
CA VAL A 19 5.96 -11.45 -8.46
C VAL A 19 4.50 -11.04 -8.64
N ILE A 20 3.83 -10.60 -7.57
CA ILE A 20 2.44 -10.12 -7.58
C ILE A 20 2.29 -9.01 -8.61
N ALA A 21 3.13 -7.97 -8.53
CA ALA A 21 3.13 -6.84 -9.44
C ALA A 21 3.35 -7.26 -10.89
N ALA A 22 4.37 -8.08 -11.16
CA ALA A 22 4.68 -8.54 -12.52
C ALA A 22 3.53 -9.36 -13.14
N ARG A 23 2.86 -10.18 -12.34
CA ARG A 23 1.78 -11.07 -12.80
C ARG A 23 0.44 -10.36 -12.92
N LEU A 24 0.16 -9.38 -12.05
CA LEU A 24 -1.16 -8.77 -11.92
C LEU A 24 -1.22 -7.29 -12.35
N LYS A 25 -0.11 -6.72 -12.87
CA LYS A 25 0.02 -5.32 -13.31
C LYS A 25 -1.19 -4.72 -14.05
N THR A 26 -1.87 -5.49 -14.90
CA THR A 26 -3.00 -5.00 -15.72
C THR A 26 -4.37 -5.19 -15.09
N SER A 27 -4.47 -5.88 -13.95
CA SER A 27 -5.76 -6.33 -13.39
C SER A 27 -5.93 -6.12 -11.89
N LEU A 28 -4.84 -5.92 -11.12
CA LEU A 28 -4.94 -5.75 -9.68
C LEU A 28 -5.64 -4.44 -9.32
N THR A 29 -6.68 -4.54 -8.51
CA THR A 29 -7.52 -3.43 -8.03
C THR A 29 -7.58 -3.37 -6.51
N SER A 30 -7.43 -4.50 -5.82
CA SER A 30 -7.44 -4.60 -4.36
C SER A 30 -6.29 -5.47 -3.90
N LEU A 31 -5.52 -5.00 -2.94
CA LEU A 31 -4.42 -5.76 -2.36
C LEU A 31 -4.42 -5.57 -0.83
N ASP A 32 -4.32 -6.67 -0.11
CA ASP A 32 -4.10 -6.65 1.34
C ASP A 32 -2.71 -7.20 1.67
N LEU A 33 -1.85 -6.35 2.24
CA LEU A 33 -0.49 -6.65 2.70
C LEU A 33 -0.36 -6.47 4.23
N SER A 34 -1.48 -6.53 4.96
CA SER A 34 -1.49 -6.30 6.41
C SER A 34 -0.75 -7.40 7.18
N PHE A 35 -0.17 -7.04 8.33
CA PHE A 35 0.53 -7.96 9.24
C PHE A 35 1.72 -8.68 8.58
N LEU A 36 2.44 -7.99 7.69
CA LEU A 36 3.60 -8.52 6.98
C LEU A 36 4.90 -7.81 7.40
N ASP A 37 5.73 -8.51 8.17
CA ASP A 37 7.03 -7.99 8.64
C ASP A 37 8.08 -7.92 7.52
N GLY A 38 7.91 -8.75 6.47
CA GLY A 38 8.83 -8.86 5.33
C GLY A 38 8.55 -7.91 4.19
N VAL A 39 7.49 -7.10 4.28
CA VAL A 39 7.15 -6.07 3.30
C VAL A 39 7.64 -4.71 3.78
N THR A 40 8.43 -4.05 2.94
CA THR A 40 9.02 -2.73 3.20
C THR A 40 8.54 -1.71 2.18
N ASP A 41 9.03 -0.48 2.30
CA ASP A 41 8.80 0.55 1.28
C ASP A 41 9.13 0.06 -0.14
N ASP A 42 10.19 -0.74 -0.34
CA ASP A 42 10.57 -1.23 -1.67
C ASP A 42 9.48 -2.09 -2.32
N GLY A 43 8.82 -2.96 -1.53
CA GLY A 43 7.70 -3.76 -2.00
C GLY A 43 6.49 -2.91 -2.38
N VAL A 44 6.14 -1.93 -1.55
CA VAL A 44 5.01 -1.02 -1.76
C VAL A 44 5.25 -0.12 -2.98
N GLU A 45 6.44 0.45 -3.12
CA GLU A 45 6.82 1.26 -4.29
C GLU A 45 6.68 0.47 -5.59
N LEU A 46 7.14 -0.78 -5.60
CA LEU A 46 7.08 -1.64 -6.76
C LEU A 46 5.62 -1.95 -7.14
N ILE A 47 4.76 -2.22 -6.14
CA ILE A 47 3.32 -2.37 -6.36
C ILE A 47 2.71 -1.08 -6.94
N ALA A 48 3.02 0.08 -6.35
CA ALA A 48 2.51 1.37 -6.81
C ALA A 48 2.89 1.67 -8.26
N GLN A 49 4.14 1.42 -8.64
CA GLN A 49 4.66 1.69 -9.99
C GLN A 49 4.07 0.75 -11.05
N LEU A 50 3.86 -0.53 -10.70
CA LEU A 50 3.51 -1.55 -11.69
C LEU A 50 2.01 -1.88 -11.73
N CYS A 51 1.23 -1.51 -10.72
CA CYS A 51 -0.21 -1.78 -10.64
C CYS A 51 -1.04 -0.49 -10.73
N PRO A 52 -1.09 0.20 -11.89
CA PRO A 52 -1.73 1.51 -12.03
C PRO A 52 -3.26 1.48 -11.78
N ARG A 53 -3.88 0.30 -11.79
CA ARG A 53 -5.31 0.10 -11.53
C ARG A 53 -5.66 -0.14 -10.06
N LEU A 54 -4.67 -0.17 -9.17
CA LEU A 54 -4.90 -0.41 -7.75
C LEU A 54 -5.74 0.72 -7.16
N SER A 55 -6.89 0.37 -6.58
CA SER A 55 -7.83 1.30 -5.98
C SER A 55 -7.96 1.12 -4.46
N SER A 56 -7.63 -0.07 -3.95
CA SER A 56 -7.68 -0.40 -2.52
C SER A 56 -6.39 -1.07 -2.07
N LEU A 57 -5.78 -0.55 -1.01
CA LEU A 57 -4.58 -1.10 -0.39
C LEU A 57 -4.70 -1.10 1.13
N SER A 58 -4.36 -2.22 1.76
CA SER A 58 -4.15 -2.29 3.21
C SER A 58 -2.68 -2.61 3.52
N LEU A 59 -2.10 -1.84 4.43
CA LEU A 59 -0.75 -1.98 5.00
C LEU A 59 -0.83 -2.01 6.53
N GLU A 60 -1.97 -2.43 7.08
CA GLU A 60 -2.20 -2.43 8.52
C GLU A 60 -1.12 -3.26 9.23
N GLN A 61 -0.55 -2.67 10.27
CA GLN A 61 0.52 -3.29 11.06
C GLN A 61 1.69 -3.81 10.18
N SER A 62 2.04 -3.08 9.12
CA SER A 62 3.28 -3.29 8.36
C SER A 62 4.41 -2.42 8.94
N PRO A 63 5.29 -2.96 9.82
CA PRO A 63 6.16 -2.15 10.67
C PRO A 63 7.31 -1.45 9.92
N GLN A 64 7.59 -1.84 8.67
CA GLN A 64 8.66 -1.27 7.85
C GLN A 64 8.16 -0.28 6.78
N VAL A 65 6.89 0.09 6.83
CA VAL A 65 6.27 1.07 5.92
C VAL A 65 6.42 2.48 6.49
N THR A 66 6.92 3.41 5.68
CA THR A 66 7.18 4.81 6.07
C THR A 66 6.51 5.80 5.11
N ASP A 67 6.76 7.09 5.32
CA ASP A 67 6.38 8.17 4.41
C ASP A 67 6.83 7.96 2.95
N ARG A 68 7.89 7.16 2.73
CA ARG A 68 8.38 6.82 1.39
C ARG A 68 7.33 6.03 0.59
N SER A 69 6.73 5.00 1.21
CA SER A 69 5.60 4.27 0.61
C SER A 69 4.47 5.21 0.18
N LEU A 70 4.09 6.15 1.05
CA LEU A 70 3.03 7.14 0.76
C LEU A 70 3.40 8.07 -0.40
N GLY A 71 4.66 8.48 -0.48
CA GLY A 71 5.19 9.24 -1.62
C GLY A 71 4.97 8.51 -2.94
N ALA A 72 5.33 7.22 -3.01
CA ALA A 72 5.13 6.44 -4.22
C ALA A 72 3.65 6.16 -4.53
N LEU A 73 2.82 5.87 -3.52
CA LEU A 73 1.38 5.70 -3.69
C LEU A 73 0.74 6.96 -4.27
N SER A 74 1.05 8.13 -3.71
CA SER A 74 0.52 9.40 -4.19
C SER A 74 1.02 9.76 -5.60
N GLY A 75 2.30 9.49 -5.90
CA GLY A 75 2.91 9.79 -7.20
C GLY A 75 2.44 8.87 -8.33
N CYS A 76 2.27 7.58 -8.06
CA CYS A 76 1.92 6.59 -9.09
C CYS A 76 0.40 6.34 -9.19
N LEU A 77 -0.32 6.42 -8.07
CA LEU A 77 -1.73 6.02 -7.97
C LEU A 77 -2.68 7.19 -7.65
N GLY A 78 -2.22 8.44 -7.76
CA GLY A 78 -3.04 9.63 -7.44
C GLY A 78 -4.41 9.65 -8.13
N THR A 79 -4.53 9.11 -9.34
CA THR A 79 -5.81 9.05 -10.06
C THR A 79 -6.62 7.79 -9.81
N THR A 80 -6.10 6.78 -9.09
CA THR A 80 -6.74 5.46 -8.98
C THR A 80 -6.94 4.95 -7.56
N LEU A 81 -6.02 5.23 -6.62
CA LEU A 81 -6.14 4.82 -5.22
C LEU A 81 -7.28 5.58 -4.53
N ARG A 82 -8.19 4.86 -3.87
CA ARG A 82 -9.37 5.42 -3.18
C ARG A 82 -9.53 4.92 -1.75
N ASP A 83 -9.04 3.73 -1.45
CA ASP A 83 -9.15 3.12 -0.13
C ASP A 83 -7.74 2.77 0.37
N LEU A 84 -7.36 3.32 1.51
CA LEU A 84 -6.05 3.10 2.12
C LEU A 84 -6.19 2.83 3.62
N ASN A 85 -5.68 1.68 4.07
CA ASN A 85 -5.60 1.34 5.49
C ASN A 85 -4.13 1.33 5.94
N LEU A 86 -3.81 2.17 6.92
CA LEU A 86 -2.50 2.35 7.54
C LEU A 86 -2.57 2.12 9.05
N ALA A 87 -3.63 1.49 9.56
CA ALA A 87 -3.78 1.30 10.99
C ALA A 87 -2.51 0.65 11.59
N PHE A 88 -2.06 1.16 12.74
CA PHE A 88 -0.85 0.72 13.42
C PHE A 88 0.46 0.87 12.61
N CYS A 89 0.49 1.68 11.54
CA CYS A 89 1.73 2.10 10.89
C CYS A 89 2.39 3.26 11.66
N HIS A 90 3.27 2.94 12.61
CA HIS A 90 3.87 3.94 13.51
C HIS A 90 5.02 4.77 12.91
N LEU A 91 5.52 4.40 11.71
CA LEU A 91 6.58 5.11 11.00
C LEU A 91 6.06 6.04 9.89
N VAL A 92 4.74 6.17 9.80
CA VAL A 92 4.07 7.10 8.89
C VAL A 92 3.74 8.38 9.66
N GLY A 93 4.10 9.52 9.09
CA GLY A 93 3.83 10.84 9.64
C GLY A 93 2.61 11.53 9.03
N GLU A 94 1.96 12.37 9.83
CA GLU A 94 0.77 13.15 9.48
C GLU A 94 0.88 13.88 8.13
N ALA A 95 2.01 14.55 7.88
CA ALA A 95 2.19 15.32 6.66
C ALA A 95 2.12 14.44 5.40
N ALA A 96 2.63 13.20 5.45
CA ALA A 96 2.57 12.27 4.33
C ALA A 96 1.16 11.73 4.13
N VAL A 97 0.47 11.40 5.21
CA VAL A 97 -0.94 10.98 5.18
C VAL A 97 -1.81 12.05 4.53
N LEU A 98 -1.68 13.32 4.94
CA LEU A 98 -2.47 14.42 4.39
C LEU A 98 -2.18 14.65 2.90
N ARG A 99 -0.90 14.60 2.48
CA ARG A 99 -0.53 14.67 1.06
C ARG A 99 -1.16 13.54 0.26
N THR A 100 -1.11 12.30 0.75
CA THR A 100 -1.69 11.16 0.05
C THR A 100 -3.21 11.25 0.00
N TYR A 101 -3.87 11.64 1.09
CA TYR A 101 -5.32 11.85 1.14
C TYR A 101 -5.78 12.86 0.07
N THR A 102 -5.11 14.00 0.01
CA THR A 102 -5.43 15.09 -0.93
C THR A 102 -5.09 14.74 -2.38
N THR A 103 -3.90 14.17 -2.63
CA THR A 103 -3.43 13.81 -3.97
C THR A 103 -4.27 12.69 -4.58
N CYS A 104 -4.52 11.64 -3.80
CA CYS A 104 -5.28 10.47 -4.25
C CYS A 104 -6.80 10.70 -4.22
N LYS A 105 -7.29 11.78 -3.59
CA LYS A 105 -8.72 12.01 -3.34
C LYS A 105 -9.36 10.77 -2.71
N LEU A 106 -8.74 10.28 -1.63
CA LEU A 106 -9.17 9.05 -0.96
C LEU A 106 -10.62 9.18 -0.49
N ARG A 107 -11.37 8.10 -0.65
CA ARG A 107 -12.73 7.95 -0.13
C ARG A 107 -12.71 7.40 1.28
N ASN A 108 -11.84 6.42 1.52
CA ASN A 108 -11.66 5.78 2.82
C ASN A 108 -10.18 5.82 3.20
N LEU A 109 -9.91 6.32 4.41
CA LEU A 109 -8.58 6.38 4.99
C LEU A 109 -8.69 5.93 6.44
N ASN A 110 -7.97 4.87 6.80
CA ASN A 110 -7.83 4.43 8.18
C ASN A 110 -6.41 4.69 8.67
N VAL A 111 -6.28 5.51 9.71
CA VAL A 111 -5.01 5.91 10.35
C VAL A 111 -5.05 5.67 11.86
N THR A 112 -5.86 4.68 12.28
CA THR A 112 -6.01 4.30 13.69
C THR A 112 -4.64 3.96 14.26
N GLN A 113 -4.26 4.60 15.37
CA GLN A 113 -2.98 4.37 16.07
C GLN A 113 -1.73 4.62 15.20
N CYS A 114 -1.81 5.52 14.20
CA CYS A 114 -0.64 6.12 13.55
C CYS A 114 0.01 7.20 14.46
N ARG A 115 1.24 7.63 14.13
CA ARG A 115 1.99 8.64 14.89
C ARG A 115 1.66 10.08 14.50
#